data_AF-A0A8H7L4S2-F1
#
_entry.id   AF-A0A8H7L4S2-F1
#
_cell.length_a   1.000
_cell.length_b   1.000
_cell.length_c   1.000
_cell.angle_alpha   90.00
_cell.angle_beta   90.00
_cell.angle_gamma   90.00
#
_symmetry.space_group_name_H-M   'P 1'
#
loop_
_entity.id
_entity.type
_entity.pdbx_description
1 polymer ?
#
loop_
_entity_poly.entity_id
_entity_poly.type
_entity_poly.pdbx_seq_one_letter_code
_entity_poly.pdbx_strand_id
1 'polypeptide(L)'
;MARTKATAAKATGGNAPRRALASLAGSRDQGKLSLVNGGQAVIPATPPLQAKSQDMHEMYCPVCCDGSESLVLCDHCPRVICKTHLGDLPDGFDISQHDFLCMACHEYLFRKTPYRAFYKRHSVAKETWIPSLARPISLRAEYTLARNSHVSNSSTLILHFHLPGLARPSLPSRLIEFVLREYLDPCSLRIIEVPYDFSDGFDSHAARAEECVAAIASSERTLSFITTHAHVTTGDLYGGPDFSADPYEVLKALFPPVLRKAFRGKRVYLFFLVCGGFTDSAISRLAMFKAARK
;
A
#
# COMPACT_ATOMS: atom_id res chain seq x y z
N MET A 1 32.71 29.72 -26.87
CA MET A 1 31.38 29.34 -26.36
C MET A 1 31.39 29.50 -24.85
N ALA A 2 30.56 30.39 -24.30
CA ALA A 2 30.54 30.66 -22.86
C ALA A 2 29.83 29.52 -22.11
N ARG A 3 30.53 28.91 -21.15
CA ARG A 3 30.02 27.81 -20.32
C ARG A 3 29.13 28.41 -19.24
N THR A 4 27.82 28.31 -19.39
CA THR A 4 26.87 28.71 -18.34
C THR A 4 27.01 27.76 -17.15
N LYS A 5 27.50 28.26 -16.02
CA LYS A 5 27.41 27.56 -14.72
C LYS A 5 25.93 27.54 -14.34
N ALA A 6 25.30 26.38 -14.40
CA ALA A 6 24.00 26.17 -13.79
C ALA A 6 24.18 26.26 -12.26
N THR A 7 23.81 27.39 -11.67
CA THR A 7 23.59 27.49 -10.23
C THR A 7 22.35 26.66 -9.90
N ALA A 8 22.50 25.66 -9.04
CA ALA A 8 21.36 24.87 -8.56
C ALA A 8 20.26 25.81 -8.06
N ALA A 9 19.05 25.66 -8.58
CA ALA A 9 17.90 26.44 -8.14
C ALA A 9 17.75 26.28 -6.62
N LYS A 10 17.64 27.40 -5.90
CA LYS A 10 17.38 27.39 -4.45
C LYS A 10 16.17 26.50 -4.19
N ALA A 11 16.38 25.44 -3.42
CA ALA A 11 15.30 24.57 -2.97
C ALA A 11 14.23 25.41 -2.26
N THR A 12 12.96 25.20 -2.61
CA THR A 12 11.80 25.94 -2.08
C THR A 12 11.46 25.58 -0.62
N GLY A 13 12.41 25.04 0.15
CA GLY A 13 12.19 24.77 1.56
C GLY A 13 12.34 26.06 2.38
N GLY A 14 11.49 26.21 3.40
CA GLY A 14 11.65 27.30 4.37
C GLY A 14 12.82 27.07 5.32
N ASN A 15 13.17 28.11 6.06
CA ASN A 15 14.11 28.06 7.18
C ASN A 15 13.32 28.29 8.47
N ALA A 16 12.65 27.25 8.97
CA ALA A 16 11.98 27.31 10.26
C ALA A 16 12.97 26.96 11.40
N PRO A 17 12.87 27.58 12.58
CA PRO A 17 13.72 27.23 13.72
C PRO A 17 13.52 25.77 14.15
N ARG A 18 14.61 25.10 14.52
CA ARG A 18 14.57 23.74 15.06
C ARG A 18 14.10 23.77 16.52
N ARG A 19 13.11 22.95 16.87
CA ARG A 19 12.63 22.71 18.24
C ARG A 19 12.69 21.23 18.57
N ALA A 20 13.02 20.89 19.82
CA ALA A 20 12.94 19.52 20.32
C ALA A 20 11.48 19.22 20.64
N LEU A 21 10.88 18.26 19.96
CA LEU A 21 9.47 17.90 20.16
C LEU A 21 9.21 17.39 21.60
N ALA A 22 10.21 16.76 22.22
CA ALA A 22 10.16 16.34 23.63
C ALA A 22 9.99 17.51 24.62
N SER A 23 10.42 18.72 24.27
CA SER A 23 10.30 19.91 25.13
C SER A 23 8.89 20.51 25.15
N LEU A 24 8.04 20.09 24.21
CA LEU A 24 6.65 20.58 24.04
C LEU A 24 5.62 19.70 24.75
N ALA A 25 5.98 18.45 25.05
CA ALA A 25 5.21 17.64 25.98
C ALA A 25 5.46 18.19 27.39
N GLY A 26 4.58 19.05 27.87
CA GLY A 26 4.68 19.66 29.20
C GLY A 26 5.00 18.62 30.28
N SER A 27 5.91 18.99 31.19
CA SER A 27 6.42 18.20 32.31
C SER A 27 5.33 17.40 33.04
N ARG A 28 5.09 16.16 32.62
CA ARG A 28 4.34 15.14 33.37
C ARG A 28 5.12 13.83 33.35
N ASP A 29 5.28 13.29 34.56
CA ASP A 29 6.07 12.14 34.99
C ASP A 29 6.47 11.14 33.89
N GLN A 30 7.78 11.02 33.68
CA GLN A 30 8.36 9.88 32.98
C GLN A 30 8.30 8.65 33.87
N GLY A 31 7.19 7.91 33.79
CA GLY A 31 7.13 6.51 34.18
C GLY A 31 8.19 5.71 33.42
N LYS A 32 9.20 5.26 34.16
CA LYS A 32 10.37 4.50 33.72
C LYS A 32 9.92 3.19 33.04
N LEU A 33 9.90 3.16 31.71
CA LEU A 33 9.65 1.95 30.91
C LEU A 33 10.97 1.21 30.66
N SER A 34 11.13 0.09 31.37
CA SER A 34 12.25 -0.83 31.24
C SER A 34 12.29 -1.47 29.84
N LEU A 35 13.47 -1.43 29.20
CA LEU A 35 13.77 -2.22 28.01
C LEU A 35 13.79 -3.71 28.37
N VAL A 36 12.92 -4.49 27.73
CA VAL A 36 13.03 -5.96 27.69
C VAL A 36 13.70 -6.35 26.37
N ASN A 37 14.81 -7.08 26.50
CA ASN A 37 15.62 -7.59 25.40
C ASN A 37 14.98 -8.81 24.70
N GLY A 38 15.15 -8.86 23.38
CA GLY A 38 15.59 -10.06 22.65
C GLY A 38 14.63 -11.23 22.50
N GLY A 39 13.62 -11.10 21.63
CA GLY A 39 12.92 -12.23 21.02
C GLY A 39 13.31 -12.38 19.55
N GLN A 40 13.92 -13.51 19.17
CA GLN A 40 14.22 -13.85 17.78
C GLN A 40 12.93 -13.92 16.96
N ALA A 41 12.93 -13.22 15.83
CA ALA A 41 11.83 -13.25 14.86
C ALA A 41 11.86 -14.58 14.10
N VAL A 42 10.98 -15.50 14.48
CA VAL A 42 10.61 -16.64 13.64
C VAL A 42 9.73 -16.11 12.52
N ILE A 43 10.17 -16.24 11.27
CA ILE A 43 9.35 -15.97 10.08
C ILE A 43 8.29 -17.08 10.04
N PRO A 44 6.99 -16.78 10.19
CA PRO A 44 5.98 -17.82 10.03
C PRO A 44 5.91 -18.21 8.56
N ALA A 45 6.06 -19.51 8.28
CA ALA A 45 5.77 -20.07 6.98
C ALA A 45 4.33 -19.74 6.60
N THR A 46 4.14 -19.21 5.39
CA THR A 46 2.82 -18.90 4.84
C THR A 46 1.94 -20.15 4.89
N PRO A 47 0.76 -20.12 5.51
CA PRO A 47 -0.11 -21.28 5.59
C PRO A 47 -0.59 -21.67 4.18
N PRO A 48 -0.85 -22.97 3.92
CA PRO A 48 -1.36 -23.43 2.64
C PRO A 48 -2.68 -22.73 2.30
N LEU A 49 -2.78 -22.28 1.05
CA LEU A 49 -3.93 -21.56 0.49
C LEU A 49 -5.17 -22.47 0.53
N GLN A 50 -6.00 -22.31 1.55
CA GLN A 50 -7.34 -22.91 1.61
C GLN A 50 -8.21 -22.31 0.48
N ALA A 51 -8.98 -23.16 -0.20
CA ALA A 51 -9.99 -22.75 -1.17
C ALA A 51 -11.00 -21.82 -0.48
N LYS A 52 -11.08 -20.57 -0.96
CA LYS A 52 -11.90 -19.50 -0.36
C LYS A 52 -13.29 -19.43 -1.01
N SER A 53 -14.25 -18.89 -0.27
CA SER A 53 -15.62 -18.60 -0.73
C SER A 53 -15.64 -17.73 -1.99
N GLN A 54 -16.66 -17.92 -2.84
CA GLN A 54 -16.86 -17.22 -4.12
C GLN A 54 -16.92 -15.68 -4.02
N ASP A 55 -17.18 -15.11 -2.83
CA ASP A 55 -17.18 -13.66 -2.58
C ASP A 55 -15.79 -13.01 -2.55
N MET A 56 -14.72 -13.77 -2.71
CA MET A 56 -13.34 -13.27 -2.57
C MET A 56 -12.67 -12.92 -3.90
N HIS A 57 -13.36 -13.06 -5.03
CA HIS A 57 -12.79 -12.79 -6.35
C HIS A 57 -12.79 -11.30 -6.69
N GLU A 58 -11.79 -10.92 -7.48
CA GLU A 58 -11.65 -9.57 -8.01
C GLU A 58 -12.70 -9.32 -9.11
N MET A 59 -13.12 -8.06 -9.25
CA MET A 59 -14.11 -7.68 -10.26
C MET A 59 -13.50 -7.35 -11.62
N TYR A 60 -12.16 -7.22 -11.69
CA TYR A 60 -11.48 -6.71 -12.88
C TYR A 60 -10.42 -7.69 -13.36
N CYS A 61 -10.42 -7.93 -14.66
CA CYS A 61 -9.41 -8.74 -15.31
C CYS A 61 -8.07 -7.98 -15.32
N PRO A 62 -6.95 -8.58 -14.87
CA PRO A 62 -5.65 -7.91 -14.82
C PRO A 62 -5.02 -7.67 -16.19
N VAL A 63 -5.61 -8.24 -17.24
CA VAL A 63 -5.13 -8.12 -18.62
C VAL A 63 -5.59 -6.80 -19.24
N CYS A 64 -6.89 -6.49 -19.15
CA CYS A 64 -7.48 -5.26 -19.69
C CYS A 64 -7.80 -4.20 -18.62
N CYS A 65 -7.66 -4.53 -17.34
CA CYS A 65 -8.09 -3.70 -16.21
C CYS A 65 -9.59 -3.35 -16.23
N ASP A 66 -10.42 -4.20 -16.81
CA ASP A 66 -11.87 -4.00 -16.95
C ASP A 66 -12.63 -5.24 -16.45
N GLY A 67 -13.92 -5.07 -16.14
CA GLY A 67 -14.83 -6.12 -15.73
C GLY A 67 -15.84 -6.42 -16.84
N SER A 68 -15.56 -7.41 -17.68
CA SER A 68 -16.54 -7.85 -18.69
C SER A 68 -17.66 -8.69 -18.07
N GLU A 69 -18.80 -8.84 -18.76
CA GLU A 69 -19.91 -9.73 -18.32
C GLU A 69 -19.50 -11.21 -18.19
N SER A 70 -18.39 -11.65 -18.79
CA SER A 70 -17.94 -13.04 -18.76
C SER A 70 -16.54 -13.18 -18.13
N LEU A 71 -16.47 -13.11 -16.81
CA LEU A 71 -15.26 -13.39 -16.04
C LEU A 71 -15.13 -14.89 -15.74
N VAL A 72 -13.92 -15.42 -15.88
CA VAL A 72 -13.54 -16.77 -15.44
C VAL A 72 -12.73 -16.62 -14.14
N LEU A 73 -13.23 -17.23 -13.07
CA LEU A 73 -12.71 -17.10 -11.72
C LEU A 73 -11.61 -18.13 -11.47
N CYS A 74 -10.46 -17.71 -10.93
CA CYS A 74 -9.39 -18.65 -10.57
C CYS A 74 -9.77 -19.46 -9.34
N ASP A 75 -9.67 -20.78 -9.41
CA ASP A 75 -10.01 -21.68 -8.29
C ASP A 75 -8.97 -21.68 -7.17
N HIS A 76 -7.84 -20.99 -7.36
CA HIS A 76 -6.72 -20.99 -6.41
C HIS A 76 -6.38 -19.61 -5.82
N CYS A 77 -6.89 -18.52 -6.39
CA CYS A 77 -6.66 -17.18 -5.87
C CYS A 77 -7.77 -16.20 -6.28
N PRO A 78 -7.81 -14.99 -5.69
CA PRO A 78 -8.82 -13.97 -6.04
C PRO A 78 -8.87 -13.51 -7.51
N ARG A 79 -7.84 -13.78 -8.31
CA ARG A 79 -7.77 -13.27 -9.69
C ARG A 79 -8.86 -13.82 -10.59
N VAL A 80 -9.24 -13.00 -11.57
CA VAL A 80 -10.19 -13.33 -12.63
C VAL A 80 -9.58 -13.05 -14.00
N ILE A 81 -10.17 -13.58 -15.07
CA ILE A 81 -9.81 -13.21 -16.45
C ILE A 81 -11.07 -13.10 -17.31
N CYS A 82 -11.15 -12.11 -18.21
CA CYS A 82 -12.24 -12.08 -19.19
C CYS A 82 -12.14 -13.31 -20.10
N LYS A 83 -13.27 -13.95 -20.38
CA LYS A 83 -13.34 -15.12 -21.25
C LYS A 83 -12.79 -14.83 -22.65
N THR A 84 -12.94 -13.60 -23.14
CA THR A 84 -12.40 -13.14 -24.43
C THR A 84 -10.87 -13.12 -24.49
N HIS A 85 -10.18 -12.99 -23.35
CA HIS A 85 -8.73 -13.03 -23.28
C HIS A 85 -8.17 -14.45 -23.18
N LEU A 86 -9.00 -15.42 -22.78
CA LEU A 86 -8.70 -16.82 -23.01
C LEU A 86 -8.79 -17.03 -24.53
N GLY A 87 -7.70 -17.49 -25.15
CA GLY A 87 -7.67 -17.75 -26.60
C GLY A 87 -8.67 -18.82 -27.04
N ASP A 88 -8.45 -19.41 -28.21
CA ASP A 88 -9.38 -20.41 -28.74
C ASP A 88 -9.48 -21.64 -27.82
N LEU A 89 -10.69 -21.90 -27.35
CA LEU A 89 -11.05 -23.13 -26.66
C LEU A 89 -11.67 -24.10 -27.67
N PRO A 90 -11.50 -25.42 -27.48
CA PRO A 90 -12.17 -26.41 -28.33
C PRO A 90 -13.69 -26.22 -28.36
N ASP A 91 -14.32 -26.52 -29.50
CA ASP A 91 -15.77 -26.46 -29.63
C ASP A 91 -16.45 -27.34 -28.57
N GLY A 92 -17.45 -26.77 -27.89
CA GLY A 92 -18.17 -27.46 -26.82
C GLY A 92 -17.38 -27.63 -25.51
N PHE A 93 -16.20 -27.00 -25.36
CA PHE A 93 -15.45 -27.04 -24.10
C PHE A 93 -16.22 -26.31 -22.99
N ASP A 94 -16.76 -27.08 -22.04
CA ASP A 94 -17.44 -26.55 -20.87
C ASP A 94 -16.44 -26.21 -19.77
N ILE A 95 -16.22 -24.90 -19.57
CA ILE A 95 -15.32 -24.37 -18.53
C ILE A 95 -15.80 -24.77 -17.12
N SER A 96 -17.11 -24.93 -16.90
CA SER A 96 -17.67 -25.22 -15.56
C SER A 96 -17.29 -26.60 -15.03
N GLN A 97 -16.83 -27.51 -15.90
CA GLN A 97 -16.41 -28.87 -15.54
C GLN A 97 -14.92 -28.96 -15.18
N HIS A 98 -14.22 -27.84 -15.12
CA HIS A 98 -12.77 -27.78 -14.97
C HIS A 98 -12.38 -26.70 -13.97
N ASP A 99 -11.30 -26.94 -13.25
CA ASP A 99 -10.69 -25.92 -12.41
C ASP A 99 -9.84 -25.00 -13.31
N PHE A 100 -10.07 -23.69 -13.22
CA PHE A 100 -9.27 -22.66 -13.85
C PHE A 100 -8.16 -22.19 -12.92
N LEU A 101 -6.93 -22.20 -13.43
CA LEU A 101 -5.78 -21.58 -12.78
C LEU A 101 -5.33 -20.37 -13.59
N CYS A 102 -5.30 -19.19 -12.97
CA CYS A 102 -4.75 -18.00 -13.60
C CYS A 102 -3.24 -18.17 -13.90
N MET A 103 -2.71 -17.36 -14.81
CA MET A 103 -1.29 -17.44 -15.20
C MET A 103 -0.33 -17.35 -14.01
N ALA A 104 -0.61 -16.46 -13.04
CA ALA A 104 0.22 -16.32 -11.85
C ALA A 104 0.24 -17.58 -10.97
N CYS A 105 -0.92 -18.22 -10.77
CA CYS A 105 -1.00 -19.50 -10.04
C CYS A 105 -0.32 -20.63 -10.81
N HIS A 106 -0.47 -20.66 -12.13
CA HIS A 106 0.23 -21.62 -12.99
C HIS A 106 1.75 -21.49 -12.88
N GLU A 107 2.28 -20.27 -13.03
CA GLU A 107 3.73 -20.02 -12.91
C GLU A 107 4.24 -20.40 -11.52
N TYR A 108 3.45 -20.17 -10.47
CA TYR A 108 3.81 -20.58 -9.11
C TYR A 108 3.85 -22.11 -8.94
N LEU A 109 2.79 -22.82 -9.36
CA LEU A 109 2.64 -24.26 -9.14
C LEU A 109 3.49 -25.10 -10.10
N PHE A 110 3.55 -24.72 -11.38
CA PHE A 110 4.15 -25.53 -12.45
C PHE A 110 5.40 -24.90 -13.07
N ARG A 111 5.83 -23.72 -12.59
CA ARG A 111 7.06 -23.05 -13.01
C ARG A 111 7.10 -22.79 -14.53
N LYS A 112 8.00 -23.48 -15.24
CA LYS A 112 8.32 -23.23 -16.66
C LYS A 112 7.47 -24.05 -17.63
N THR A 113 6.45 -24.78 -17.17
CA THR A 113 5.59 -25.51 -18.09
C THR A 113 4.71 -24.54 -18.89
N PRO A 114 4.35 -24.86 -20.15
CA PRO A 114 3.48 -23.99 -20.92
C PRO A 114 2.09 -23.88 -20.28
N TYR A 115 1.52 -22.67 -20.30
CA TYR A 115 0.24 -22.37 -19.68
C TYR A 115 -0.92 -23.15 -20.33
N ARG A 116 -1.73 -23.84 -19.51
CA ARG A 116 -2.86 -24.68 -19.97
C ARG A 116 -4.22 -24.19 -19.49
N ALA A 117 -4.28 -23.20 -18.58
CA ALA A 117 -5.47 -22.61 -17.97
C ALA A 117 -6.39 -23.57 -17.20
N PHE A 118 -6.81 -24.70 -17.79
CA PHE A 118 -7.83 -25.60 -17.25
C PHE A 118 -7.27 -26.96 -16.87
N TYR A 119 -7.66 -27.43 -15.69
CA TYR A 119 -7.17 -28.67 -15.10
C TYR A 119 -8.32 -29.49 -14.50
N LYS A 120 -8.15 -30.81 -14.51
CA LYS A 120 -8.99 -31.74 -13.76
C LYS A 120 -8.35 -31.99 -12.42
N ARG A 121 -9.12 -31.86 -11.34
CA ARG A 121 -8.70 -32.27 -9.99
C ARG A 121 -8.66 -33.79 -9.92
N HIS A 122 -7.47 -34.37 -9.92
CA HIS A 122 -7.33 -35.82 -9.84
C HIS A 122 -7.27 -36.26 -8.38
N SER A 123 -8.41 -36.69 -7.84
CA SER A 123 -8.60 -37.27 -6.50
C SER A 123 -8.32 -36.33 -5.30
N VAL A 124 -9.17 -36.42 -4.28
CA VAL A 124 -9.09 -35.63 -3.03
C VAL A 124 -7.81 -35.90 -2.24
N ALA A 125 -7.12 -37.02 -2.50
CA ALA A 125 -6.00 -37.49 -1.69
C ALA A 125 -4.60 -37.04 -2.17
N LYS A 126 -4.47 -36.56 -3.42
CA LYS A 126 -3.21 -36.02 -3.96
C LYS A 126 -3.56 -34.84 -4.86
N GLU A 127 -3.00 -33.66 -4.59
CA GLU A 127 -3.15 -32.44 -5.42
C GLU A 127 -2.46 -32.58 -6.79
N THR A 128 -2.79 -33.63 -7.54
CA THR A 128 -2.33 -33.85 -8.89
C THR A 128 -3.25 -33.13 -9.87
N TRP A 129 -2.75 -32.05 -10.45
CA TRP A 129 -3.44 -31.28 -11.46
C TRP A 129 -3.16 -31.85 -12.84
N ILE A 130 -4.19 -32.33 -13.55
CA ILE A 130 -4.05 -32.88 -14.90
C ILE A 130 -4.58 -31.85 -15.90
N PRO A 131 -3.76 -31.33 -16.84
CA PRO A 131 -4.23 -30.42 -17.87
C PRO A 131 -5.42 -30.99 -18.65
N SER A 132 -6.49 -30.21 -18.75
CA SER A 132 -7.71 -30.60 -19.48
C SER A 132 -7.59 -30.34 -20.98
N LEU A 133 -6.74 -29.38 -21.37
CA LEU A 133 -6.43 -29.08 -22.76
C LEU A 133 -5.16 -29.82 -23.20
N ALA A 134 -5.21 -30.46 -24.37
CA ALA A 134 -4.05 -31.12 -24.95
C ALA A 134 -2.93 -30.12 -25.30
N ARG A 135 -3.32 -28.94 -25.83
CA ARG A 135 -2.41 -27.88 -26.27
C ARG A 135 -2.35 -26.72 -25.27
N PRO A 136 -1.22 -26.01 -25.16
CA PRO A 136 -1.15 -24.76 -24.40
C PRO A 136 -2.13 -23.74 -24.97
N ILE A 137 -2.70 -22.92 -24.09
CA ILE A 137 -3.50 -21.78 -24.51
C ILE A 137 -2.60 -20.56 -24.67
N SER A 138 -2.84 -19.79 -25.73
CA SER A 138 -2.26 -18.46 -25.90
C SER A 138 -3.31 -17.43 -25.52
N LEU A 139 -2.98 -16.52 -24.61
CA LEU A 139 -3.89 -15.44 -24.24
C LEU A 139 -3.95 -14.40 -25.36
N ARG A 140 -5.15 -13.91 -25.66
CA ARG A 140 -5.42 -12.93 -26.72
C ARG A 140 -5.43 -11.52 -26.17
N ALA A 141 -4.28 -11.04 -25.71
CA ALA A 141 -4.19 -9.67 -25.23
C ALA A 141 -2.76 -9.14 -25.11
N GLU A 142 -2.67 -7.82 -25.18
CA GLU A 142 -1.53 -7.08 -24.67
C GLU A 142 -1.72 -6.83 -23.17
N TYR A 143 -0.73 -7.23 -22.39
CA TYR A 143 -0.79 -7.08 -20.94
C TYR A 143 -0.63 -5.60 -20.55
N THR A 144 -1.66 -5.00 -19.98
CA THR A 144 -1.58 -3.64 -19.41
C THR A 144 -0.75 -3.64 -18.12
N LEU A 145 -0.82 -4.73 -17.34
CA LEU A 145 -0.10 -4.92 -16.09
C LEU A 145 0.89 -6.09 -16.18
N ALA A 146 1.82 -6.19 -15.23
CA ALA A 146 2.69 -7.37 -15.15
C ALA A 146 1.86 -8.65 -14.93
N ARG A 147 2.36 -9.79 -15.42
CA ARG A 147 1.61 -11.08 -15.42
C ARG A 147 1.18 -11.55 -14.02
N ASN A 148 1.93 -11.16 -12.99
CA ASN A 148 1.66 -11.48 -11.60
C ASN A 148 0.88 -10.38 -10.86
N SER A 149 0.61 -9.24 -11.50
CA SER A 149 -0.21 -8.17 -10.96
C SER A 149 -1.68 -8.56 -10.90
N HIS A 150 -2.45 -7.76 -10.18
CA HIS A 150 -3.89 -7.87 -10.12
C HIS A 150 -4.55 -6.54 -9.76
N VAL A 151 -5.85 -6.42 -10.06
CA VAL A 151 -6.63 -5.22 -9.75
C VAL A 151 -7.50 -5.54 -8.55
N SER A 152 -7.03 -5.11 -7.38
CA SER A 152 -7.65 -5.45 -6.09
C SER A 152 -8.78 -4.48 -5.75
N ASN A 153 -9.98 -5.04 -5.61
CA ASN A 153 -11.20 -4.41 -5.12
C ASN A 153 -11.29 -4.35 -3.58
N SER A 154 -10.20 -4.62 -2.87
CA SER A 154 -10.13 -4.57 -1.41
C SER A 154 -10.49 -3.20 -0.85
N SER A 155 -11.26 -3.17 0.24
CA SER A 155 -11.62 -1.92 0.91
C SER A 155 -10.37 -1.14 1.30
N THR A 156 -10.34 0.14 0.91
CA THR A 156 -9.17 0.99 0.96
C THR A 156 -9.45 2.28 1.72
N LEU A 157 -8.67 2.51 2.76
CA LEU A 157 -8.60 3.79 3.46
C LEU A 157 -7.41 4.60 2.92
N ILE A 158 -7.66 5.81 2.46
CA ILE A 158 -6.62 6.82 2.21
C ILE A 158 -6.54 7.70 3.46
N LEU A 159 -5.44 7.60 4.20
CA LEU A 159 -5.19 8.41 5.39
C LEU A 159 -4.12 9.45 5.05
N HIS A 160 -4.45 10.73 5.09
CA HIS A 160 -3.56 11.79 4.62
C HIS A 160 -3.22 12.77 5.74
N PHE A 161 -2.02 12.64 6.28
CA PHE A 161 -1.43 13.60 7.21
C PHE A 161 -0.85 14.78 6.43
N HIS A 162 -1.25 15.99 6.76
CA HIS A 162 -0.69 17.17 6.10
C HIS A 162 -0.38 18.31 7.07
N LEU A 163 0.71 19.01 6.78
CA LEU A 163 1.03 20.24 7.48
C LEU A 163 0.08 21.37 7.00
N PRO A 164 -0.55 22.14 7.90
CA PRO A 164 -1.28 23.34 7.54
C PRO A 164 -0.41 24.36 6.79
N GLY A 165 -1.03 25.15 5.91
CA GLY A 165 -0.34 26.21 5.16
C GLY A 165 0.35 25.76 3.86
N LEU A 166 0.37 24.47 3.55
CA LEU A 166 0.84 23.96 2.26
C LEU A 166 -0.09 24.39 1.12
N ALA A 167 0.46 24.73 -0.04
CA ALA A 167 -0.33 24.97 -1.24
C ALA A 167 -0.87 23.64 -1.79
N ARG A 168 -2.19 23.43 -1.70
CA ARG A 168 -2.90 22.22 -2.20
C ARG A 168 -2.36 20.90 -1.60
N PRO A 169 -2.38 20.72 -0.27
CA PRO A 169 -1.76 19.57 0.39
C PRO A 169 -2.35 18.24 -0.09
N SER A 170 -3.65 18.22 -0.40
CA SER A 170 -4.40 17.01 -0.75
C SER A 170 -4.30 16.58 -2.21
N LEU A 171 -3.63 17.34 -3.08
CA LEU A 171 -3.67 17.03 -4.51
C LEU A 171 -3.22 15.59 -4.82
N PRO A 172 -2.11 15.07 -4.26
CA PRO A 172 -1.68 13.70 -4.56
C PRO A 172 -2.64 12.62 -4.04
N SER A 173 -3.14 12.75 -2.81
CA SER A 173 -4.08 11.78 -2.22
C SER A 173 -5.42 11.79 -2.96
N ARG A 174 -5.90 12.97 -3.38
CA ARG A 174 -7.12 13.15 -4.16
C ARG A 174 -7.01 12.63 -5.58
N LEU A 175 -5.86 12.77 -6.24
CA LEU A 175 -5.64 12.17 -7.57
C LEU A 175 -5.69 10.64 -7.50
N ILE A 176 -5.11 10.04 -6.46
CA ILE A 176 -5.20 8.59 -6.24
C ILE A 176 -6.63 8.18 -5.90
N GLU A 177 -7.32 8.93 -5.03
CA GLU A 177 -8.75 8.71 -4.76
C GLU A 177 -9.57 8.71 -6.05
N PHE A 178 -9.37 9.71 -6.91
CA PHE A 178 -10.08 9.85 -8.18
C PHE A 178 -9.90 8.62 -9.08
N VAL A 179 -8.67 8.15 -9.24
CA VAL A 179 -8.39 6.93 -10.03
C VAL A 179 -9.00 5.68 -9.39
N LEU A 180 -8.91 5.54 -8.06
CA LEU A 180 -9.39 4.36 -7.35
C LEU A 180 -10.92 4.26 -7.31
N ARG A 181 -11.66 5.37 -7.41
CA ARG A 181 -13.13 5.36 -7.45
C ARG A 181 -13.71 4.63 -8.65
N GLU A 182 -12.96 4.52 -9.75
CA GLU A 182 -13.36 3.73 -10.93
C GLU A 182 -13.31 2.22 -10.66
N TYR A 183 -12.55 1.79 -9.64
CA TYR A 183 -12.28 0.38 -9.34
C TYR A 183 -12.83 -0.10 -8.00
N LEU A 184 -13.34 0.80 -7.18
CA LEU A 184 -13.79 0.52 -5.82
C LEU A 184 -15.20 1.04 -5.62
N ASP A 185 -16.03 0.23 -4.97
CA ASP A 185 -17.34 0.68 -4.53
C ASP A 185 -17.21 1.91 -3.62
N PRO A 186 -18.08 2.93 -3.73
CA PRO A 186 -18.00 4.13 -2.90
C PRO A 186 -17.97 3.88 -1.39
N CYS A 187 -18.56 2.78 -0.90
CA CYS A 187 -18.54 2.40 0.51
C CYS A 187 -17.23 1.71 0.91
N SER A 188 -16.48 1.19 -0.06
CA SER A 188 -15.21 0.50 0.11
C SER A 188 -13.99 1.42 0.02
N LEU A 189 -14.14 2.65 -0.49
CA LEU A 189 -13.08 3.65 -0.57
C LEU A 189 -13.40 4.86 0.32
N ARG A 190 -12.55 5.12 1.31
CA ARG A 190 -12.68 6.26 2.22
C ARG A 190 -11.41 7.07 2.25
N ILE A 191 -11.54 8.39 2.30
CA ILE A 191 -10.42 9.31 2.57
C ILE A 191 -10.62 10.02 3.91
N ILE A 192 -9.55 10.12 4.70
CA ILE A 192 -9.49 10.91 5.94
C ILE A 192 -8.27 11.82 5.86
N GLU A 193 -8.51 13.13 5.92
CA GLU A 193 -7.47 14.15 5.94
C GLU A 193 -7.23 14.58 7.40
N VAL A 194 -5.99 14.45 7.86
CA VAL A 194 -5.57 14.74 9.22
C VAL A 194 -4.53 15.87 9.18
N PRO A 195 -4.95 17.15 9.23
CA PRO A 195 -4.00 18.22 9.46
C PRO A 195 -3.30 18.01 10.80
N TYR A 196 -1.99 18.17 10.82
CA TYR A 196 -1.19 18.04 12.02
C TYR A 196 -0.41 19.32 12.30
N ASP A 197 -0.41 19.74 13.56
CA ASP A 197 0.41 20.83 14.08
C ASP A 197 0.77 20.51 15.52
N PHE A 198 2.06 20.34 15.79
CA PHE A 198 2.58 19.97 17.11
C PHE A 198 3.03 21.20 17.93
N SER A 199 2.65 22.41 17.53
CA SER A 199 2.98 23.64 18.25
C SER A 199 2.50 23.62 19.71
N ASP A 200 1.32 23.02 19.94
CA ASP A 200 0.67 22.87 21.25
C ASP A 200 0.86 21.48 21.88
N GLY A 201 1.81 20.68 21.36
CA GLY A 201 2.07 19.31 21.81
C GLY A 201 1.35 18.23 21.00
N PHE A 202 1.33 16.98 21.51
CA PHE A 202 0.83 15.81 20.77
C PHE A 202 -0.61 15.41 21.08
N ASP A 203 -1.19 15.92 22.16
CA ASP A 203 -2.45 15.40 22.69
C ASP A 203 -3.62 15.65 21.73
N SER A 204 -3.63 16.82 21.08
CA SER A 204 -4.60 17.18 20.05
C SER A 204 -4.53 16.24 18.84
N HIS A 205 -3.33 15.88 18.40
CA HIS A 205 -3.12 14.91 17.31
C HIS A 205 -3.49 13.49 17.75
N ALA A 206 -3.18 13.11 18.98
CA ALA A 206 -3.51 11.78 19.51
C ALA A 206 -5.03 11.53 19.53
N ALA A 207 -5.83 12.52 19.96
CA ALA A 207 -7.30 12.40 19.94
C ALA A 207 -7.84 12.18 18.51
N ARG A 208 -7.34 12.94 17.52
CA ARG A 208 -7.72 12.77 16.11
C ARG A 208 -7.25 11.44 15.53
N ALA A 209 -6.10 10.97 15.99
CA ALA A 209 -5.56 9.68 15.62
C ALA A 209 -6.44 8.52 16.12
N GLU A 210 -7.12 8.68 17.27
CA GLU A 210 -8.09 7.69 17.77
C GLU A 210 -9.31 7.56 16.85
N GLU A 211 -9.82 8.66 16.29
CA GLU A 211 -10.94 8.63 15.32
C GLU A 211 -10.59 7.81 14.07
N CYS A 212 -9.32 7.80 13.68
CA CYS A 212 -8.84 7.04 12.53
C CYS A 212 -8.78 5.52 12.80
N VAL A 213 -8.72 5.08 14.06
CA VAL A 213 -8.55 3.67 14.43
C VAL A 213 -9.71 2.82 13.92
N ALA A 214 -10.95 3.30 14.07
CA ALA A 214 -12.14 2.58 13.62
C ALA A 214 -12.13 2.42 12.09
N ALA A 215 -11.75 3.48 11.35
CA ALA A 215 -11.65 3.45 9.89
C ALA A 215 -10.55 2.50 9.40
N ILE A 216 -9.41 2.44 10.09
CA ILE A 216 -8.32 1.51 9.78
C ILE A 216 -8.80 0.07 10.02
N ALA A 217 -9.50 -0.17 11.13
CA ALA A 217 -10.01 -1.49 11.48
C ALA A 217 -11.00 -2.03 10.43
N SER A 218 -11.87 -1.17 9.88
CA SER A 218 -12.84 -1.54 8.84
C SER A 218 -12.25 -1.67 7.43
N SER A 219 -11.03 -1.16 7.19
CA SER A 219 -10.36 -1.26 5.89
C SER A 219 -9.45 -2.48 5.79
N GLU A 220 -9.35 -3.10 4.61
CA GLU A 220 -8.36 -4.15 4.34
C GLU A 220 -6.97 -3.58 4.03
N ARG A 221 -6.96 -2.44 3.34
CA ARG A 221 -5.77 -1.72 2.88
C ARG A 221 -5.79 -0.28 3.35
N THR A 222 -4.64 0.23 3.78
CA THR A 222 -4.48 1.66 4.08
C THR A 222 -3.34 2.27 3.25
N LEU A 223 -3.64 3.38 2.56
CA LEU A 223 -2.67 4.24 1.88
C LEU A 223 -2.44 5.47 2.75
N SER A 224 -1.32 5.51 3.47
CA SER A 224 -0.94 6.61 4.35
C SER A 224 -0.07 7.61 3.59
N PHE A 225 -0.58 8.81 3.38
CA PHE A 225 0.17 9.93 2.79
C PHE A 225 0.63 10.86 3.90
N ILE A 226 1.87 11.33 3.81
CA ILE A 226 2.36 12.44 4.64
C ILE A 226 2.85 13.53 3.70
N THR A 227 2.27 14.73 3.80
CA THR A 227 2.69 15.89 3.03
C THR A 227 3.23 16.95 3.97
N THR A 228 4.52 17.27 3.84
CA THR A 228 5.20 18.21 4.74
C THR A 228 6.37 18.93 4.05
N HIS A 229 6.95 19.89 4.76
CA HIS A 229 8.20 20.54 4.41
C HIS A 229 9.37 19.91 5.17
N ALA A 230 10.55 19.95 4.56
CA ALA A 230 11.81 19.78 5.25
C ALA A 230 12.63 21.05 5.20
N HIS A 231 13.33 21.32 6.30
CA HIS A 231 14.32 22.37 6.40
C HIS A 231 15.42 22.14 5.35
N VAL A 232 15.75 23.19 4.57
CA VAL A 232 16.67 23.08 3.42
C VAL A 232 18.04 22.53 3.81
N THR A 233 18.61 23.06 4.89
CA THR A 233 19.97 22.70 5.32
C THR A 233 20.05 21.42 6.14
N THR A 234 19.17 21.26 7.15
CA THR A 234 19.29 20.16 8.11
C THR A 234 18.52 18.90 7.68
N GLY A 235 17.55 19.04 6.78
CA GLY A 235 16.62 17.96 6.45
C GLY A 235 15.61 17.64 7.55
N ASP A 236 15.50 18.50 8.58
CA ASP A 236 14.50 18.37 9.64
C ASP A 236 13.09 18.52 9.09
N LEU A 237 12.14 17.76 9.63
CA LEU A 237 10.75 17.83 9.19
C LEU A 237 10.01 18.93 9.93
N TYR A 238 9.06 19.56 9.26
CA TYR A 238 8.20 20.54 9.90
C TYR A 238 7.21 19.84 10.83
N GLY A 239 7.24 20.23 12.11
CA GLY A 239 6.31 19.77 13.14
C GLY A 239 5.08 20.66 13.27
N GLY A 240 5.18 21.89 12.80
CA GLY A 240 4.12 22.89 12.68
C GLY A 240 4.52 23.94 11.64
N PRO A 241 3.65 24.91 11.32
CA PRO A 241 3.94 25.94 10.31
C PRO A 241 5.24 26.72 10.58
N ASP A 242 5.54 26.93 11.87
CA ASP A 242 6.60 27.85 12.30
C ASP A 242 7.86 27.15 12.85
N PHE A 243 7.93 25.82 12.82
CA PHE A 243 9.10 25.11 13.34
C PHE A 243 9.37 23.76 12.69
N SER A 244 10.66 23.39 12.67
CA SER A 244 11.11 22.06 12.29
C SER A 244 11.62 21.28 13.49
N ALA A 245 11.66 19.95 13.36
CA ALA A 245 12.12 19.05 14.40
C ALA A 245 12.78 17.83 13.78
N ASP A 246 13.41 17.01 14.62
CA ASP A 246 14.02 15.77 14.18
C ASP A 246 13.01 14.90 13.42
N PRO A 247 13.35 14.37 12.23
CA PRO A 247 12.42 13.58 11.44
C PRO A 247 11.80 12.40 12.18
N TYR A 248 12.58 11.74 13.05
CA TYR A 248 12.09 10.61 13.82
C TYR A 248 11.08 11.04 14.89
N GLU A 249 11.29 12.19 15.53
CA GLU A 249 10.33 12.73 16.50
C GLU A 249 9.00 13.08 15.82
N VAL A 250 9.04 13.74 14.65
CA VAL A 250 7.85 14.09 13.87
C VAL A 250 7.08 12.84 13.43
N LEU A 251 7.77 11.82 12.90
CA LEU A 251 7.14 10.57 12.49
C LEU A 251 6.56 9.79 13.69
N LYS A 252 7.24 9.80 14.83
CA LYS A 252 6.73 9.17 16.06
C LYS A 252 5.47 9.88 16.57
N ALA A 253 5.42 11.21 16.45
CA ALA A 253 4.24 12.01 16.79
C ALA A 253 3.08 11.76 15.83
N LEU A 254 3.35 11.69 14.51
CA LEU A 254 2.33 11.39 13.50
C LEU A 254 1.69 10.01 13.68
N PHE A 255 2.48 9.02 14.11
CA PHE A 255 2.03 7.64 14.34
C PHE A 255 2.10 7.25 15.83
N PRO A 256 1.18 7.78 16.65
CA PRO A 256 1.10 7.42 18.07
C PRO A 256 0.86 5.91 18.23
N PRO A 257 1.16 5.34 19.42
CA PRO A 257 1.01 3.90 19.67
C PRO A 257 -0.34 3.31 19.27
N VAL A 258 -1.43 4.08 19.42
CA VAL A 258 -2.78 3.65 19.06
C VAL A 258 -2.93 3.39 17.56
N LEU A 259 -2.42 4.27 16.69
CA LEU A 259 -2.41 4.06 15.24
C LEU A 259 -1.51 2.91 14.83
N ARG A 260 -0.31 2.83 15.41
CA ARG A 260 0.61 1.71 15.13
C ARG A 260 0.00 0.37 15.50
N LYS A 261 -0.77 0.31 16.59
CA LYS A 261 -1.53 -0.89 16.97
C LYS A 261 -2.64 -1.18 15.96
N ALA A 262 -3.37 -0.17 15.50
CA ALA A 262 -4.42 -0.32 14.49
C ALA A 262 -3.90 -0.85 13.14
N PHE A 263 -2.69 -0.44 12.74
CA PHE A 263 -2.03 -0.92 11.53
C PHE A 263 -1.51 -2.36 11.61
N ARG A 264 -1.41 -2.95 12.80
CA ARG A 264 -0.84 -4.29 12.96
C ARG A 264 -1.68 -5.32 12.20
N GLY A 265 -1.04 -6.06 11.30
CA GLY A 265 -1.69 -7.09 10.47
C GLY A 265 -2.47 -6.54 9.27
N LYS A 266 -2.45 -5.23 9.03
CA LYS A 266 -3.04 -4.59 7.85
C LYS A 266 -2.01 -4.41 6.74
N ARG A 267 -2.48 -4.30 5.48
CA ARG A 267 -1.63 -3.90 4.35
C ARG A 267 -1.55 -2.38 4.31
N VAL A 268 -0.42 -1.83 4.78
CA VAL A 268 -0.19 -0.38 4.87
C VAL A 268 0.87 0.04 3.86
N TYR A 269 0.56 1.07 3.09
CA TYR A 269 1.46 1.69 2.12
C TYR A 269 1.73 3.12 2.56
N LEU A 270 3.01 3.48 2.75
CA LEU A 270 3.40 4.81 3.19
C LEU A 270 3.96 5.61 2.00
N PHE A 271 3.33 6.75 1.72
CA PHE A 271 3.76 7.72 0.72
C PHE A 271 4.26 8.97 1.43
N PHE A 272 5.54 9.26 1.26
CA PHE A 272 6.21 10.37 1.92
C PHE A 272 6.50 11.50 0.93
N LEU A 273 5.71 12.56 1.00
CA LEU A 273 5.70 13.68 0.06
C LEU A 273 6.28 14.91 0.74
N VAL A 274 7.60 15.05 0.64
CA VAL A 274 8.34 16.12 1.31
C VAL A 274 9.06 16.97 0.29
N CYS A 275 8.90 18.28 0.40
CA CYS A 275 9.69 19.24 -0.37
C CYS A 275 10.77 19.89 0.50
N GLY A 276 11.89 20.24 -0.12
CA GLY A 276 13.10 20.70 0.57
C GLY A 276 14.22 19.65 0.56
N GLY A 277 15.28 19.89 1.33
CA GLY A 277 16.52 19.08 1.32
C GLY A 277 16.44 17.73 2.04
N PHE A 278 15.24 17.15 2.21
CA PHE A 278 15.06 15.94 3.00
C PHE A 278 15.86 14.75 2.43
N THR A 279 15.85 14.54 1.13
CA THR A 279 16.52 13.40 0.49
C THR A 279 18.05 13.48 0.55
N ASP A 280 18.58 14.68 0.75
CA ASP A 280 20.01 14.95 0.62
C ASP A 280 20.75 14.62 1.92
N SER A 281 20.04 14.62 3.06
CA SER A 281 20.60 14.33 4.38
C SER A 281 20.68 12.82 4.67
N ALA A 282 21.81 12.36 5.22
CA ALA A 282 21.99 10.97 5.65
C ALA A 282 21.05 10.59 6.81
N ILE A 283 20.74 11.56 7.69
CA ILE A 283 19.85 11.38 8.84
C ILE A 283 18.42 11.10 8.38
N SER A 284 17.95 11.84 7.38
CA SER A 284 16.62 11.71 6.79
C SER A 284 16.45 10.35 6.10
N ARG A 285 17.47 9.87 5.37
CA ARG A 285 17.46 8.51 4.78
C ARG A 285 17.38 7.43 5.85
N LEU A 286 18.11 7.58 6.95
CA LEU A 286 18.07 6.65 8.07
C LEU A 286 16.72 6.67 8.80
N ALA A 287 16.11 7.86 8.96
CA ALA A 287 14.79 8.01 9.58
C ALA A 287 13.71 7.28 8.76
N MET A 288 13.71 7.42 7.43
CA MET A 288 12.81 6.68 6.54
C MET A 288 12.98 5.17 6.66
N PHE A 289 14.23 4.71 6.67
CA PHE A 289 14.53 3.28 6.81
C PHE A 289 14.04 2.71 8.14
N LYS A 290 14.19 3.47 9.24
CA LYS A 290 13.69 3.08 10.57
C LYS A 290 12.16 3.10 10.64
N ALA A 291 11.51 4.06 9.98
CA ALA A 291 10.05 4.15 9.91
C ALA A 291 9.44 2.99 9.09
N ALA A 292 10.13 2.52 8.05
CA ALA A 292 9.66 1.43 7.20
C ALA A 292 9.84 0.02 7.78
N ARG A 293 10.67 -0.16 8.83
CA ARG A 293 11.05 -1.47 9.38
C ARG A 293 10.30 -1.90 10.66
N LYS A 294 9.36 -1.10 11.15
CA LYS A 294 8.59 -1.39 12.37
C LYS A 294 7.09 -1.39 12.11
#